data_AF-A0A151S4J8-F1
#
_entry.id   AF-A0A151S4J8-F1
#
_cell.length_a   1.000
_cell.length_b   1.000
_cell.length_c   1.000
_cell.angle_alpha   90.00
_cell.angle_beta   90.00
_cell.angle_gamma   90.00
#
_symmetry.space_group_name_H-M   'P 1'
#
loop_
_entity.id
_entity.type
_entity.pdbx_description
1 polymer ?
#
loop_
_entity_poly.entity_id
_entity_poly.type
_entity_poly.pdbx_seq_one_letter_code
_entity_poly.pdbx_strand_id
1 'polypeptide(L)' 'MGVPDDDEETMYLKVFPFYLVGKAKTWLQSHPNQCLSRWKDVERKFLARFFPPSRYISAKSNIATFS' A
#
# COMPACT_ATOMS: atom_id res chain seq x y z
N MET A 1 26.95 7.22 -5.58
CA MET A 1 26.39 6.51 -6.75
C MET A 1 24.99 6.09 -6.33
N GLY A 2 23.97 6.87 -6.70
CA GLY A 2 22.59 6.54 -6.36
C GLY A 2 22.12 5.43 -7.28
N VAL A 3 21.47 4.41 -6.72
CA VAL A 3 20.76 3.40 -7.53
C VAL A 3 19.75 4.16 -8.39
N PRO A 4 19.66 3.90 -9.71
CA PRO A 4 18.63 4.52 -10.53
C PRO A 4 17.26 4.24 -9.91
N ASP A 5 16.41 5.26 -9.73
CA ASP A 5 15.07 5.13 -9.12
C ASP A 5 14.26 3.96 -9.72
N ASP A 6 14.48 3.64 -11.00
CA ASP A 6 13.84 2.52 -11.70
C ASP A 6 14.20 1.13 -11.14
N ASP A 7 15.42 0.93 -10.66
CA ASP A 7 15.85 -0.34 -10.05
C ASP A 7 15.21 -0.54 -8.67
N GLU A 8 15.06 0.55 -7.91
CA GLU A 8 14.44 0.54 -6.59
C GLU A 8 12.92 0.33 -6.68
N GLU A 9 12.23 1.02 -7.60
CA GLU A 9 10.80 0.78 -7.85
C GLU A 9 10.54 -0.66 -8.28
N THR A 10 11.40 -1.23 -9.14
CA THR A 10 11.30 -2.63 -9.58
C THR A 10 11.55 -3.61 -8.43
N MET A 11 12.50 -3.30 -7.55
CA MET A 11 12.75 -4.09 -6.35
C MET A 11 11.53 -4.09 -5.44
N TYR A 12 10.95 -2.93 -5.13
CA TYR A 12 9.76 -2.86 -4.28
C TYR A 12 8.59 -3.64 -4.85
N LEU A 13 8.31 -3.52 -6.15
CA LEU A 13 7.25 -4.30 -6.80
C LEU A 13 7.46 -5.81 -6.67
N LYS A 14 8.70 -6.30 -6.74
CA LYS A 14 9.04 -7.72 -6.60
C LYS A 14 8.93 -8.21 -5.16
N VAL A 15 9.40 -7.43 -4.19
CA VAL A 15 9.45 -7.85 -2.79
C VAL A 15 8.11 -7.64 -2.07
N PHE A 16 7.34 -6.61 -2.45
CA PHE A 16 6.08 -6.24 -1.78
C PHE A 16 5.07 -7.39 -1.63
N PRO A 17 4.81 -8.26 -2.64
CA PRO A 17 3.92 -9.41 -2.49
C PRO A 17 4.29 -10.37 -1.35
N PHE A 18 5.57 -10.44 -0.96
CA PHE A 18 6.05 -11.31 0.12
C PHE A 18 5.74 -10.75 1.51
N TYR A 19 5.58 -9.44 1.64
CA TYR A 19 5.17 -8.79 2.89
C TYR A 19 3.65 -8.78 3.11
N LEU A 20 2.87 -9.16 2.11
CA LEU A 20 1.41 -9.17 2.20
C LEU A 20 0.87 -10.50 2.68
N VAL A 21 -0.14 -10.44 3.56
CA VAL A 21 -0.85 -11.60 4.09
C VAL A 21 -2.36 -11.46 3.93
N GLY A 22 -3.06 -12.59 3.85
CA GLY A 22 -4.52 -12.66 3.80
C GLY A 22 -5.14 -11.75 2.73
N LYS A 23 -6.08 -10.89 3.16
CA LYS A 23 -6.87 -10.01 2.26
C LYS A 23 -6.02 -9.06 1.44
N ALA A 24 -4.86 -8.62 1.95
CA ALA A 24 -3.96 -7.73 1.22
C ALA A 24 -3.28 -8.44 0.04
N LYS A 25 -2.83 -9.68 0.25
CA LYS A 25 -2.22 -10.50 -0.80
C LYS A 25 -3.23 -10.83 -1.90
N THR A 26 -4.44 -11.25 -1.52
CA THR A 26 -5.53 -11.52 -2.47
C THR A 26 -5.92 -10.28 -3.26
N TRP A 27 -5.95 -9.11 -2.62
CA TRP A 27 -6.20 -7.84 -3.31
C TRP A 27 -5.09 -7.53 -4.32
N LEU A 28 -3.82 -7.71 -3.99
CA LEU A 28 -2.73 -7.45 -4.94
C LEU A 28 -2.84 -8.39 -6.16
N GLN A 29 -3.15 -9.66 -5.93
CA GLN A 29 -3.34 -10.67 -6.98
C GLN A 29 -4.58 -10.44 -7.84
N SER A 30 -5.60 -9.75 -7.33
CA SER A 30 -6.82 -9.46 -8.10
C SER A 30 -6.64 -8.33 -9.12
N HIS A 31 -5.50 -7.64 -9.12
CA HIS A 31 -5.21 -6.59 -10.09
C HIS A 31 -4.41 -7.18 -11.25
N PRO A 32 -4.92 -7.17 -12.49
CA PRO A 32 -4.16 -7.67 -13.63
C PRO A 32 -2.88 -6.84 -13.81
N ASN A 33 -1.81 -7.53 -14.23
CA ASN A 33 -0.41 -7.07 -14.31
C ASN A 33 -0.19 -5.70 -15.01
N GLN A 34 -1.17 -5.17 -15.72
CA GLN A 34 -1.10 -3.88 -16.43
C GLN A 34 -1.44 -2.66 -15.56
N CYS A 35 -2.11 -2.84 -14.40
CA CYS A 35 -2.58 -1.71 -13.59
C CYS A 35 -1.61 -1.27 -12.48
N LEU A 36 -0.52 -2.01 -12.25
CA LEU A 36 0.41 -1.84 -11.13
C LEU A 36 1.87 -1.97 -11.61
N SER A 37 2.22 -1.26 -12.68
CA SER A 37 3.57 -1.28 -13.27
C SER A 37 4.55 -0.33 -12.60
N ARG A 38 4.08 0.58 -11.73
CA ARG A 38 4.91 1.53 -10.97
C ARG A 38 4.63 1.39 -9.48
N TRP A 39 5.69 1.43 -8.68
CA TRP A 39 5.59 1.30 -7.23
C TRP A 39 4.66 2.35 -6.61
N LYS A 40 4.79 3.62 -7.04
CA LYS A 40 3.95 4.73 -6.57
C LYS A 40 2.46 4.49 -6.77
N ASP A 41 2.06 3.74 -7.80
CA ASP A 41 0.65 3.45 -8.07
C ASP A 41 0.14 2.33 -7.14
N VAL A 42 0.98 1.33 -6.87
CA VAL A 42 0.70 0.28 -5.87
C VAL A 42 0.53 0.91 -4.49
N GLU A 43 1.48 1.75 -4.08
CA GLU A 43 1.49 2.40 -2.78
C GLU A 43 0.22 3.22 -2.57
N ARG A 44 -0.12 4.12 -3.50
CA ARG A 44 -1.32 4.97 -3.38
C ARG A 44 -2.60 4.15 -3.29
N LYS A 45 -2.76 3.13 -4.14
CA LYS A 45 -3.97 2.28 -4.14
C LYS A 45 -4.06 1.42 -2.88
N PHE A 46 -2.92 0.92 -2.39
CA PHE A 46 -2.85 0.13 -1.17
C PHE A 46 -3.23 0.97 0.05
N LEU A 47 -2.65 2.15 0.21
CA LEU A 47 -2.96 3.07 1.31
C LEU A 47 -4.43 3.50 1.28
N ALA A 48 -4.95 3.88 0.11
CA ALA A 48 -6.35 4.25 -0.03
C ALA A 48 -7.32 3.12 0.38
N ARG A 49 -6.96 1.86 0.11
CA ARG A 49 -7.80 0.69 0.41
C ARG A 49 -7.72 0.25 1.88
N PHE A 50 -6.52 0.16 2.44
CA PHE A 50 -6.30 -0.46 3.76
C PHE A 50 -6.12 0.56 4.90
N PHE A 51 -5.66 1.77 4.56
CA PHE A 51 -5.39 2.87 5.49
C PHE A 51 -6.15 4.16 5.11
N PRO A 52 -7.49 4.09 4.92
CA PRO A 52 -8.25 5.27 4.54
C PRO A 52 -8.18 6.35 5.64
N PRO A 53 -8.13 7.64 5.28
CA PRO A 53 -8.06 8.75 6.24
C PRO A 53 -9.20 8.76 7.26
N SER A 54 -10.37 8.26 6.88
CA SER A 54 -11.54 8.16 7.77
C SER A 54 -11.25 7.32 9.02
N ARG A 55 -10.54 6.19 8.88
CA ARG A 55 -10.17 5.35 10.04
C ARG A 55 -9.26 6.09 11.01
N TYR A 56 -8.33 6.88 10.49
CA TYR A 56 -7.44 7.71 11.30
C TYR A 56 -8.20 8.80 12.05
N ILE A 57 -9.10 9.50 11.36
CA ILE A 57 -9.93 10.56 11.95
C ILE A 57 -10.84 9.98 13.05
N SER A 58 -11.51 8.85 12.79
CA SER A 58 -12.33 8.17 13.80
C SER A 58 -11.51 7.73 15.01
N ALA A 59 -10.31 7.16 14.80
CA ALA A 59 -9.43 6.77 15.91
C ALA A 59 -9.00 7.99 16.74
N LYS A 60 -8.65 9.11 16.09
CA LYS A 60 -8.34 10.37 16.78
C LYS A 60 -9.51 10.89 17.60
N SER A 61 -10.73 10.86 17.05
CA SER A 61 -11.93 11.28 17.77
C SER A 61 -12.15 10.41 19.01
N ASN A 62 -12.03 9.08 18.86
CA ASN A 62 -12.19 8.16 19.99
C ASN A 62 -11.14 8.41 21.09
N ILE A 63 -9.92 8.76 20.72
CA ILE A 63 -8.87 9.13 21.69
C ILE A 63 -9.18 10.48 22.36
N ALA A 64 -9.65 11.47 21.60
CA ALA A 64 -9.97 12.79 22.14
C ALA A 64 -11.20 12.78 23.07
N THR A 65 -12.09 11.78 22.92
CA THR A 65 -13.34 11.65 23.69
C THR A 65 -13.28 10.48 24.67
N PHE A 66 -12.08 10.04 25.10
CA PHE A 66 -11.98 9.14 26.25
C PHE A 66 -12.73 9.77 27.44
N SER A 67 -13.81 9.10 27.86
CA SER A 67 -14.65 9.48 28.98
C SER A 67 -14.58 8.45 30.09
#